data_AF-A0A6P9A6T6-F1
#
_entry.id   AF-A0A6P9A6T6-F1
#
_cell.length_a   1.000
_cell.length_b   1.000
_cell.length_c   1.000
_cell.angle_alpha   90.00
_cell.angle_beta   90.00
_cell.angle_gamma   90.00
#
_symmetry.space_group_name_H-M   'P 1'
#
loop_
_entity.id
_entity.type
_entity.pdbx_description
1 polymer ?
#
loop_
_entity_poly.entity_id
_entity_poly.type
_entity_poly.pdbx_seq_one_letter_code
_entity_poly.pdbx_strand_id
1 'polypeptide(L)'
;MATQFLILLGLLAAVSLANSECESGQYFQCKDGTKCIWGPYRCDGERNCDDGSDEEGCDDFRRPERAGRWLLSPARKAAPSCRNGGDYIDGACQCRPGFDGPSCETGNVAV
;
A
#
# COMPACT_ATOMS: atom_id res chain seq x y z
N MET A 1 -23.78 -5.48 -51.44
CA MET A 1 -24.02 -6.55 -50.44
C MET A 1 -22.73 -7.14 -49.90
N ALA A 2 -21.80 -7.62 -50.75
CA ALA A 2 -20.55 -8.26 -50.32
C ALA A 2 -19.54 -7.31 -49.65
N THR A 3 -19.52 -6.03 -50.05
CA THR A 3 -18.64 -5.02 -49.46
C THR A 3 -18.96 -4.69 -48.01
N GLN A 4 -20.25 -4.71 -47.64
CA GLN A 4 -20.70 -4.49 -46.26
C GLN A 4 -20.18 -5.59 -45.31
N PHE A 5 -20.15 -6.84 -45.78
CA PHE A 5 -19.64 -7.98 -45.01
C PHE A 5 -18.12 -7.92 -44.78
N LEU A 6 -17.36 -7.49 -45.79
CA LEU A 6 -15.90 -7.34 -45.68
C LEU A 6 -15.50 -6.15 -44.78
N ILE A 7 -16.27 -5.06 -44.82
CA ILE A 7 -16.06 -3.90 -43.93
C ILE A 7 -16.37 -4.28 -42.47
N LEU A 8 -17.41 -5.08 -42.23
CA LEU A 8 -17.77 -5.55 -40.88
C LEU A 8 -16.71 -6.51 -40.29
N LEU A 9 -16.16 -7.40 -41.12
CA LEU A 9 -15.05 -8.29 -40.74
C LEU A 9 -13.75 -7.52 -40.47
N GLY A 10 -13.46 -6.48 -41.26
CA GLY A 10 -12.31 -5.60 -41.05
C GLY A 10 -12.45 -4.72 -39.80
N LEU A 11 -13.64 -4.21 -39.51
CA LEU A 11 -13.92 -3.44 -38.30
C LEU A 11 -13.85 -4.30 -37.04
N LEU A 12 -14.36 -5.54 -37.07
CA LEU A 12 -14.22 -6.50 -35.96
C LEU A 12 -12.76 -6.85 -35.67
N ALA A 13 -11.91 -6.95 -36.69
CA ALA A 13 -10.47 -7.19 -36.53
C ALA A 13 -9.68 -5.96 -36.04
N ALA A 14 -10.19 -4.74 -36.31
CA ALA A 14 -9.58 -3.48 -35.89
C ALA A 14 -10.02 -3.00 -34.51
N VAL A 15 -11.01 -3.66 -33.87
CA VAL A 15 -11.28 -3.43 -32.45
C VAL A 15 -10.13 -4.05 -31.66
N SER A 16 -9.02 -3.33 -31.57
CA SER A 16 -8.04 -3.55 -30.51
C SER A 16 -8.75 -3.20 -29.21
N LEU A 17 -9.37 -4.20 -28.55
CA LEU A 17 -9.79 -4.12 -27.15
C LEU A 17 -8.51 -4.09 -26.28
N ALA A 18 -7.66 -3.09 -26.47
CA ALA A 18 -6.80 -2.61 -25.41
C ALA A 18 -7.68 -1.82 -24.44
N ASN A 19 -8.65 -2.52 -23.83
CA ASN A 19 -9.34 -2.02 -22.67
C ASN A 19 -8.29 -2.06 -21.57
N SER A 20 -7.61 -0.95 -21.32
CA SER A 20 -6.73 -0.84 -20.18
C SER A 20 -7.60 -0.90 -18.93
N GLU A 21 -7.83 -2.10 -18.40
CA GLU A 21 -8.59 -2.35 -17.16
C GLU A 21 -8.04 -1.58 -15.93
N CYS A 22 -6.91 -0.89 -16.08
CA CYS A 22 -6.31 0.02 -15.11
C CYS A 22 -6.70 1.51 -15.28
N GLU A 23 -7.51 1.89 -16.28
CA GLU A 23 -7.77 3.31 -16.63
C GLU A 23 -8.58 4.08 -15.58
N SER A 24 -9.18 3.37 -14.61
CA SER A 24 -9.76 4.00 -13.44
C SER A 24 -8.64 4.31 -12.46
N GLY A 25 -8.52 5.58 -12.04
CA GLY A 25 -7.53 6.03 -11.04
C GLY A 25 -7.65 5.37 -9.65
N GLN A 26 -8.57 4.41 -9.50
CA GLN A 26 -8.72 3.54 -8.34
C GLN A 26 -7.94 2.23 -8.44
N TYR A 27 -7.32 1.92 -9.58
CA TYR A 27 -6.58 0.67 -9.80
C TYR A 27 -5.08 0.95 -9.97
N PHE A 28 -4.26 0.00 -9.55
CA PHE A 28 -2.82 0.00 -9.71
C PHE A 28 -2.42 -1.08 -10.70
N GLN A 29 -1.61 -0.72 -11.69
CA GLN A 29 -1.05 -1.68 -12.64
C GLN A 29 0.20 -2.31 -12.04
N CYS A 30 0.25 -3.64 -12.01
CA CYS A 30 1.48 -4.36 -11.67
C CYS A 30 2.58 -4.02 -12.68
N LYS A 31 3.84 -4.08 -12.24
CA LYS A 31 5.02 -3.68 -13.03
C LYS A 31 5.26 -4.59 -14.23
N ASP A 32 4.89 -5.87 -14.12
CA ASP A 32 4.83 -6.82 -15.24
C ASP A 32 3.76 -6.47 -16.29
N GLY A 33 2.84 -5.54 -15.99
CA GLY A 33 1.77 -5.10 -16.86
C GLY A 33 0.68 -6.14 -17.10
N THR A 34 0.73 -7.30 -16.43
CA THR A 34 -0.15 -8.44 -16.70
C THR A 34 -1.52 -8.27 -16.05
N LYS A 35 -1.60 -7.50 -14.97
CA LYS A 35 -2.84 -7.31 -14.22
C LYS A 35 -2.95 -5.96 -13.51
N CYS A 36 -4.20 -5.65 -13.18
CA CYS A 36 -4.61 -4.47 -12.44
C CYS A 36 -5.21 -4.92 -11.11
N ILE A 37 -4.69 -4.39 -10.01
CA ILE A 37 -5.25 -4.63 -8.68
C ILE A 37 -5.97 -3.38 -8.20
N TRP A 38 -6.89 -3.55 -7.26
CA TRP A 38 -7.54 -2.41 -6.63
C TRP A 38 -6.48 -1.59 -5.86
N GLY A 39 -6.51 -0.27 -5.96
CA GLY A 39 -5.51 0.62 -5.35
C GLY A 39 -5.27 0.38 -3.85
N PRO A 40 -6.29 0.02 -3.04
CA PRO A 40 -6.11 -0.37 -1.65
C PRO A 40 -5.33 -1.68 -1.41
N TYR A 41 -5.10 -2.49 -2.44
CA TYR A 41 -4.23 -3.67 -2.39
C TYR A 41 -2.76 -3.34 -2.63
N ARG A 42 -2.42 -2.09 -2.96
CA ARG A 42 -1.03 -1.68 -3.00
C ARG A 42 -0.54 -1.48 -1.57
N CYS A 43 0.57 -2.12 -1.23
CA CYS A 43 1.22 -2.03 0.08
C CYS A 43 0.31 -2.44 1.24
N ASP A 44 -0.53 -3.47 1.07
CA ASP A 44 -1.64 -3.75 2.00
C ASP A 44 -1.32 -4.86 3.00
N GLY A 45 -0.52 -5.81 2.61
CA GLY A 45 -0.53 -7.08 3.31
C GLY A 45 0.20 -8.15 2.54
N GLU A 46 -0.26 -8.25 1.31
CA GLU A 46 -0.42 -9.48 0.61
C GLU A 46 0.18 -9.33 -0.77
N ARG A 47 0.58 -10.45 -1.36
CA ARG A 47 1.08 -10.44 -2.72
C ARG A 47 -0.12 -10.48 -3.65
N ASN A 48 -0.58 -9.33 -4.08
CA ASN A 48 -1.67 -9.18 -5.03
C ASN A 48 -1.12 -9.04 -6.45
N CYS A 49 0.13 -8.61 -6.67
CA CYS A 49 0.85 -8.74 -7.94
C CYS A 49 1.61 -10.08 -8.08
N ASP A 50 1.66 -10.70 -9.27
CA ASP A 50 2.36 -12.00 -9.43
C ASP A 50 3.88 -11.83 -9.31
N ASP A 51 4.36 -10.66 -9.74
CA ASP A 51 5.73 -10.18 -9.55
C ASP A 51 5.97 -9.54 -8.18
N GLY A 52 4.93 -9.37 -7.35
CA GLY A 52 5.00 -8.70 -6.04
C GLY A 52 5.25 -7.19 -6.09
N SER A 53 5.10 -6.56 -7.25
CA SER A 53 5.37 -5.13 -7.46
C SER A 53 4.42 -4.18 -6.71
N ASP A 54 3.27 -4.68 -6.26
CA ASP A 54 2.36 -3.99 -5.36
C ASP A 54 2.92 -3.75 -3.96
N GLU A 55 3.95 -4.51 -3.59
CA GLU A 55 4.63 -4.45 -2.29
C GLU A 55 6.05 -3.83 -2.39
N GLU A 56 6.42 -3.30 -3.57
CA GLU A 56 7.68 -2.58 -3.78
C GLU A 56 7.52 -1.07 -3.47
N GLY A 57 8.54 -0.47 -2.83
CA GLY A 57 8.60 0.99 -2.62
C GLY A 57 7.54 1.53 -1.65
N CYS A 58 7.10 0.72 -0.69
CA CYS A 58 6.11 1.07 0.33
C CYS A 58 6.67 1.93 1.49
N ASP A 59 7.81 2.61 1.30
CA ASP A 59 8.49 3.40 2.34
C ASP A 59 7.63 4.54 2.90
N ASP A 60 6.60 4.97 2.14
CA ASP A 60 5.58 5.95 2.55
C ASP A 60 4.19 5.32 2.81
N PHE A 61 3.93 4.08 2.36
CA PHE A 61 2.67 3.39 2.57
C PHE A 61 2.75 2.56 3.84
N ARG A 62 2.72 3.25 4.99
CA ARG A 62 2.50 2.57 6.27
C ARG A 62 1.10 1.93 6.26
N ARG A 63 1.06 0.62 6.06
CA ARG A 63 -0.09 -0.24 6.39
C ARG A 63 -0.68 0.20 7.72
N PRO A 64 -1.95 0.63 7.80
CA PRO A 64 -2.69 0.44 9.02
C PRO A 64 -2.93 -1.06 9.06
N GLU A 65 -2.25 -1.79 9.93
CA GLU A 65 -2.46 -3.23 10.08
C GLU A 65 -3.93 -3.50 10.44
N ARG A 66 -4.73 -3.71 9.39
CA ARG A 66 -6.14 -4.11 9.38
C ARG A 66 -7.12 -3.03 9.86
N ALA A 67 -8.02 -2.70 8.93
CA ALA A 67 -9.23 -1.92 9.09
C ALA A 67 -9.87 -2.00 10.49
N GLY A 68 -9.76 -0.90 11.26
CA GLY A 68 -10.28 -0.84 12.61
C GLY A 68 -10.34 0.59 13.16
N ARG A 69 -11.33 1.36 12.68
CA ARG A 69 -11.94 2.53 13.37
C ARG A 69 -11.20 3.88 13.41
N TRP A 70 -11.90 4.87 12.86
CA TRP A 70 -11.86 6.32 13.13
C TRP A 70 -10.80 7.18 12.43
N LEU A 71 -11.20 7.69 11.27
CA LEU A 71 -11.26 9.11 10.87
C LEU A 71 -10.45 10.15 11.71
N LEU A 72 -9.64 10.92 10.98
CA LEU A 72 -9.14 12.30 11.20
C LEU A 72 -7.81 12.49 11.95
N SER A 73 -6.72 12.76 11.22
CA SER A 73 -5.85 13.96 11.37
C SER A 73 -4.53 13.88 10.54
N PRO A 74 -4.08 14.98 9.89
CA PRO A 74 -3.00 14.98 8.89
C PRO A 74 -1.58 15.19 9.46
N ALA A 75 -1.20 14.52 10.56
CA ALA A 75 0.10 14.81 11.20
C ALA A 75 0.71 13.67 12.05
N ARG A 76 0.81 12.44 11.54
CA ARG A 76 1.60 11.41 12.23
C ARG A 76 2.63 10.78 11.30
N LYS A 77 3.75 11.49 11.14
CA LYS A 77 5.08 10.88 11.01
C LYS A 77 5.14 9.80 12.08
N ALA A 78 5.13 8.51 11.71
CA ALA A 78 4.85 7.50 12.72
C ALA A 78 5.86 7.59 13.85
N ALA A 79 5.31 7.61 15.05
CA ALA A 79 6.05 7.37 16.26
C ALA A 79 6.89 6.10 16.07
N PRO A 80 8.21 6.09 16.33
CA PRO A 80 8.89 4.85 16.72
C PRO A 80 8.01 4.11 17.74
N SER A 81 7.80 2.81 17.54
CA SER A 81 7.03 1.99 18.47
C SER A 81 7.75 2.00 19.82
N CYS A 82 7.31 2.84 20.75
CA CYS A 82 7.84 2.87 22.11
C CYS A 82 7.55 1.51 22.76
N ARG A 83 8.61 0.74 23.00
CA ARG A 83 8.54 -0.59 23.61
C ARG A 83 8.33 -0.45 25.11
N ASN A 84 8.03 -1.58 25.76
CA ASN A 84 7.95 -1.67 27.23
C ASN A 84 6.95 -0.67 27.87
N GLY A 85 5.90 -0.32 27.12
CA GLY A 85 4.83 0.56 27.59
C GLY A 85 5.22 2.04 27.71
N GLY A 86 6.23 2.50 26.96
CA GLY A 86 6.56 3.93 26.86
C GLY A 86 5.53 4.72 26.05
N ASP A 87 5.43 6.02 26.34
CA ASP A 87 4.49 6.94 25.70
C ASP A 87 5.19 7.76 24.63
N TYR A 88 4.55 8.00 23.48
CA TYR A 88 5.13 8.86 22.43
C TYR A 88 4.57 10.28 22.52
N ILE A 89 5.41 11.20 22.98
CA ILE A 89 5.04 12.59 23.26
C ILE A 89 6.07 13.51 22.58
N ASP A 90 5.58 14.56 21.90
CA ASP A 90 6.41 15.60 21.25
C ASP A 90 7.54 15.09 20.35
N GLY A 91 7.32 13.95 19.68
CA GLY A 91 8.28 13.42 18.71
C GLY A 91 9.35 12.49 19.28
N ALA A 92 9.23 12.09 20.55
CA ALA A 92 10.14 11.14 21.20
C ALA A 92 9.38 10.15 22.11
N CYS A 93 10.01 9.01 22.41
CA CYS A 93 9.51 8.07 23.41
C CYS A 93 9.90 8.54 24.82
N GLN A 94 8.91 8.75 25.68
CA GLN A 94 9.08 8.81 27.12
C GLN A 94 9.04 7.40 27.70
N CYS A 95 10.19 6.93 28.20
CA CYS A 95 10.34 5.59 28.73
C CYS A 95 9.85 5.49 30.17
N ARG A 96 9.26 4.34 30.52
CA ARG A 96 8.98 4.00 31.91
C ARG A 96 10.29 3.83 32.68
N PRO A 97 10.29 4.05 34.01
CA PRO A 97 11.49 3.87 34.84
C PRO A 97 12.15 2.50 34.63
N GLY A 98 13.47 2.49 34.46
CA GLY A 98 14.26 1.28 34.19
C GLY A 98 14.35 0.91 32.71
N PHE A 99 13.85 1.76 31.80
CA PHE A 99 14.02 1.59 30.36
C PHE A 99 14.59 2.86 29.71
N ASP A 100 15.46 2.67 28.72
CA ASP A 100 16.15 3.72 27.98
C ASP A 100 16.23 3.40 26.48
N GLY A 101 16.62 4.40 25.68
CA GLY A 101 16.81 4.31 24.24
C GLY A 101 15.74 5.03 23.41
N PRO A 102 15.98 5.28 22.11
CA PRO A 102 15.04 5.95 21.20
C PRO A 102 13.66 5.29 21.10
N SER A 103 13.54 4.02 21.47
CA SER A 103 12.28 3.27 21.50
C SER A 103 12.06 2.53 22.82
N CYS A 104 12.73 2.91 23.91
CA CYS A 104 12.66 2.23 25.21
C CYS A 104 13.05 0.75 25.16
N GLU A 105 13.97 0.40 24.27
CA GLU A 105 14.40 -0.98 24.02
C GLU A 105 15.40 -1.52 25.06
N THR A 106 16.09 -0.64 25.78
CA THR A 106 17.14 -1.02 26.72
C THR A 106 16.55 -1.07 28.13
N GLY A 107 16.47 -2.25 28.74
CA GLY A 107 16.10 -2.39 30.16
C GLY A 107 17.31 -2.21 31.06
N ASN A 108 17.39 -1.10 31.77
CA ASN A 108 18.40 -0.83 32.79
C ASN A 108 17.83 -1.13 34.19
N VAL A 109 17.37 -2.37 34.40
CA VAL A 109 17.10 -2.87 35.74
C VAL A 109 18.44 -2.97 36.46
N ALA A 110 18.81 -1.91 37.17
CA ALA A 110 19.82 -2.00 38.20
C ALA A 110 19.28 -2.96 39.28
N VAL A 111 19.80 -4.18 39.27
CA VAL A 111 19.69 -5.12 40.40
C VAL A 111 20.51 -4.59 41.56
#